data_AF-A0A370IFG9-F1
#
_entry.id   AF-A0A370IFG9-F1
#
_cell.length_a   1.000
_cell.length_b   1.000
_cell.length_c   1.000
_cell.angle_alpha   90.00
_cell.angle_beta   90.00
_cell.angle_gamma   90.00
#
_symmetry.space_group_name_H-M   'P 1'
#
loop_
_entity.id
_entity.type
_entity.pdbx_description
1 polymer ?
#
loop_
_entity_poly.entity_id
_entity_poly.type
_entity_poly.pdbx_seq_one_letter_code
_entity_poly.pdbx_strand_id
1 'polypeptide(L)'
;MPEAAAIIARATGHPIRYEEIGEAEAATRGKEIASVWRQSRGGRGWHADIEALRVIHPEMRTLETWLAETGAARLKPLLAD
;
A
#
# COMPACT_ATOMS: atom_id res chain seq x y z
N MET A 1 -3.36 -7.94 1.74
CA MET A 1 -2.49 -7.70 0.57
C MET A 1 -1.08 -8.25 0.84
N PRO A 2 -0.89 -9.58 0.71
CA PRO A 2 0.42 -10.20 0.95
C PRO A 2 1.52 -9.74 -0.01
N GLU A 3 1.16 -9.46 -1.27
CA GLU A 3 2.11 -9.06 -2.32
C GLU A 3 2.80 -7.72 -2.01
N ALA A 4 2.03 -6.71 -1.58
CA ALA A 4 2.59 -5.41 -1.19
C ALA A 4 3.59 -5.54 -0.03
N ALA A 5 3.28 -6.36 0.98
CA ALA A 5 4.20 -6.61 2.09
C ALA A 5 5.51 -7.27 1.59
N ALA A 6 5.43 -8.22 0.67
CA ALA A 6 6.60 -8.85 0.08
C ALA A 6 7.45 -7.86 -0.75
N ILE A 7 6.82 -6.96 -1.51
CA ILE A 7 7.52 -5.91 -2.27
C ILE A 7 8.27 -4.97 -1.31
N ILE A 8 7.60 -4.50 -0.25
CA ILE A 8 8.22 -3.60 0.73
C ILE A 8 9.36 -4.33 1.46
N ALA A 9 9.16 -5.59 1.88
CA ALA A 9 10.20 -6.40 2.54
C ALA A 9 11.48 -6.48 1.70
N ARG A 10 11.34 -6.78 0.39
CA ARG A 10 12.49 -6.81 -0.54
C ARG A 10 13.14 -5.43 -0.68
N ALA A 11 12.35 -4.37 -0.82
CA ALA A 11 12.87 -3.03 -1.05
C ALA A 11 13.57 -2.43 0.19
N THR A 12 13.10 -2.77 1.39
CA THR A 12 13.68 -2.27 2.65
C THR A 12 14.76 -3.18 3.21
N GLY A 13 14.79 -4.46 2.84
CA GLY A 13 15.67 -5.47 3.44
C GLY A 13 15.25 -5.89 4.85
N HIS A 14 14.02 -5.55 5.28
CA HIS A 14 13.48 -5.87 6.59
C HIS A 14 12.40 -6.95 6.50
N PRO A 15 12.25 -7.81 7.52
CA PRO A 15 11.15 -8.78 7.56
C PRO A 15 9.81 -8.04 7.75
N ILE A 16 8.92 -8.12 6.77
CA ILE A 16 7.59 -7.50 6.82
C ILE A 16 6.54 -8.56 6.50
N ARG A 17 5.50 -8.63 7.33
CA ARG A 17 4.31 -9.48 7.11
C ARG A 17 3.07 -8.63 6.97
N TYR A 18 2.14 -9.10 6.14
CA TYR A 18 0.80 -8.52 6.10
C TYR A 18 -0.04 -9.07 7.26
N GLU A 19 -0.66 -8.19 8.02
CA GLU A 19 -1.63 -8.53 9.05
C GLU A 19 -2.91 -7.71 8.80
N GLU A 20 -4.03 -8.41 8.62
CA GLU A 20 -5.31 -7.75 8.37
C GLU A 20 -5.97 -7.36 9.69
N ILE A 21 -6.28 -6.08 9.86
CA ILE A 21 -7.02 -5.58 11.02
C ILE A 21 -8.52 -5.79 10.85
N GLY A 22 -9.22 -6.04 11.97
CA GLY A 22 -10.68 -6.14 12.01
C GLY A 22 -11.39 -4.78 11.99
N GLU A 23 -12.72 -4.78 11.82
CA GLU A 23 -13.52 -3.54 11.75
C GLU A 23 -13.38 -2.68 13.02
N ALA A 24 -13.42 -3.31 14.20
CA ALA A 24 -13.30 -2.62 15.48
C ALA A 24 -11.97 -1.86 15.58
N GLU A 25 -10.87 -2.47 15.12
CA GLU A 25 -9.57 -1.79 15.07
C GLU A 25 -9.56 -0.70 13.98
N ALA A 26 -10.11 -0.96 12.79
CA ALA A 26 -10.21 0.07 11.76
C ALA A 26 -10.97 1.32 12.25
N ALA A 27 -12.00 1.13 13.09
CA ALA A 27 -12.75 2.22 13.72
C ALA A 27 -11.92 3.07 14.69
N THR A 28 -10.91 2.50 15.36
CA THR A 28 -10.01 3.28 16.23
C THR A 28 -9.01 4.14 15.44
N ARG A 29 -8.78 3.81 14.15
CA ARG A 29 -7.86 4.55 13.25
C ARG A 29 -8.51 5.78 12.59
N GLY A 30 -9.81 6.01 12.79
CA GLY A 30 -10.53 7.17 12.26
C GLY A 30 -11.68 6.82 11.31
N LYS A 31 -12.59 7.78 11.08
CA LYS A 31 -13.84 7.57 10.33
C LYS A 31 -13.59 7.22 8.87
N GLU A 32 -12.58 7.82 8.27
CA GLU A 32 -12.18 7.63 6.88
C GLU A 32 -11.65 6.21 6.66
N ILE A 33 -10.77 5.73 7.55
CA ILE A 33 -10.21 4.37 7.50
C ILE A 33 -11.31 3.33 7.70
N ALA A 34 -12.20 3.53 8.68
CA ALA A 34 -13.34 2.64 8.91
C ALA A 34 -14.27 2.57 7.68
N SER A 35 -14.50 3.70 7.01
CA SER A 35 -15.30 3.77 5.79
C SER A 35 -14.66 2.97 4.64
N VAL A 36 -13.37 3.15 4.41
CA VAL A 36 -12.62 2.41 3.37
C VAL A 36 -12.59 0.91 3.68
N TRP A 37 -12.39 0.53 4.95
CA TRP A 37 -12.42 -0.86 5.38
C TRP A 37 -13.77 -1.52 5.02
N ARG A 38 -14.90 -0.90 5.40
CA ARG A 38 -16.23 -1.43 5.05
C ARG A 38 -16.48 -1.50 3.55
N GLN A 39 -16.13 -0.46 2.81
CA GLN A 39 -16.34 -0.43 1.36
C GLN A 39 -15.55 -1.52 0.65
N SER A 40 -14.27 -1.70 1.00
CA SER A 40 -13.43 -2.74 0.41
C SER A 40 -13.94 -4.16 0.69
N ARG A 41 -14.44 -4.45 1.90
CA ARG A 41 -15.02 -5.76 2.24
C ARG A 41 -16.44 -5.94 1.69
N GLY A 42 -17.12 -4.85 1.37
CA GLY A 42 -18.37 -4.83 0.60
C GLY A 42 -18.17 -5.01 -0.91
N GLY A 43 -16.97 -5.36 -1.37
CA GLY A 43 -16.65 -5.59 -2.78
C GLY A 43 -16.40 -4.31 -3.59
N ARG A 44 -16.37 -3.12 -2.97
CA ARG A 44 -16.05 -1.87 -3.65
C ARG A 44 -14.54 -1.67 -3.66
N GLY A 45 -13.93 -1.63 -4.83
CA GLY A 45 -12.52 -1.33 -5.02
C GLY A 45 -12.27 0.01 -5.73
N TRP A 46 -11.00 0.30 -5.94
CA TRP A 46 -10.58 1.32 -6.91
C TRP A 46 -10.73 0.76 -8.33
N HIS A 47 -11.15 1.61 -9.28
CA HIS A 47 -11.42 1.23 -10.67
C HIS A 47 -10.64 2.11 -11.65
N ALA A 48 -9.42 2.51 -11.28
CA ALA A 48 -8.57 3.29 -12.16
C ALA A 48 -8.09 2.41 -13.33
N ASP A 49 -8.21 2.91 -14.56
CA ASP A 49 -7.60 2.28 -15.74
C ASP A 49 -6.11 2.62 -15.78
N ILE A 50 -5.29 1.78 -15.15
CA ILE A 50 -3.85 1.97 -15.03
C ILE A 50 -3.18 1.99 -16.40
N GLU A 51 -3.67 1.22 -17.37
CA GLU A 51 -3.08 1.15 -18.71
C GLU A 51 -3.39 2.43 -19.50
N ALA A 52 -4.63 2.94 -19.45
CA ALA A 52 -4.95 4.23 -20.05
C ALA A 52 -4.17 5.38 -19.38
N LEU A 53 -3.99 5.34 -18.06
CA LEU A 53 -3.19 6.34 -17.34
C LEU A 53 -1.71 6.32 -17.75
N ARG A 54 -1.13 5.15 -18.02
CA ARG A 54 0.25 5.03 -18.53
C ARG A 54 0.42 5.63 -19.93
N VAL A 55 -0.60 5.57 -20.78
CA VAL A 55 -0.56 6.24 -22.10
C VAL A 55 -0.46 7.76 -21.93
N ILE A 56 -1.22 8.33 -20.98
CA ILE A 56 -1.25 9.78 -20.73
C ILE A 56 0.01 10.24 -19.97
N HIS A 57 0.48 9.44 -19.02
CA HIS A 57 1.65 9.72 -18.19
C HIS A 57 2.61 8.53 -18.20
N PRO A 58 3.51 8.43 -19.20
CA PRO A 58 4.43 7.30 -19.34
C PRO A 58 5.39 7.11 -18.16
N GLU A 59 5.70 8.19 -17.44
CA GLU A 59 6.57 8.20 -16.25
C GLU A 59 5.83 7.77 -14.97
N MET A 60 4.56 7.33 -15.06
CA MET A 60 3.79 6.88 -13.91
C MET A 60 4.48 5.67 -13.26
N ARG A 61 4.97 5.87 -12.03
CA ARG A 61 5.73 4.87 -11.30
C ARG A 61 4.86 3.69 -10.85
N THR A 62 5.45 2.50 -10.87
CA THR A 62 4.97 1.35 -10.08
C THR A 62 5.34 1.52 -8.61
N LEU A 63 4.79 0.67 -7.75
CA LEU A 63 5.17 0.63 -6.34
C LEU A 63 6.67 0.31 -6.18
N GLU A 64 7.19 -0.64 -6.95
CA GLU A 64 8.59 -1.05 -6.96
C GLU A 64 9.50 0.11 -7.37
N THR A 65 9.19 0.79 -8.47
CA THR A 65 9.98 1.93 -8.95
C THR A 65 9.99 3.05 -7.91
N TRP A 66 8.82 3.38 -7.34
CA TRP A 66 8.73 4.39 -6.29
C TRP A 66 9.54 4.01 -5.04
N LEU A 67 9.47 2.75 -4.60
CA LEU A 67 10.24 2.25 -3.46
C LEU A 67 11.74 2.30 -3.72
N ALA A 68 12.18 1.89 -4.92
CA ALA A 68 13.59 1.90 -5.30
C ALA A 68 14.16 3.32 -5.35
N GLU A 69 13.41 4.30 -5.87
CA GLU A 69 13.88 5.67 -6.02
C GLU A 69 13.82 6.48 -4.73
N THR A 70 12.74 6.34 -3.94
CA THR A 70 12.52 7.22 -2.76
C THR A 70 11.85 6.54 -1.58
N GLY A 71 10.92 5.63 -1.81
CA GLY A 71 10.05 5.09 -0.76
C GLY A 71 10.80 4.24 0.27
N ALA A 72 11.70 3.36 -0.17
CA ALA A 72 12.45 2.49 0.75
C ALA A 72 13.36 3.30 1.69
N ALA A 73 13.99 4.36 1.19
CA ALA A 73 14.82 5.24 2.00
C ALA A 73 14.01 5.95 3.11
N ARG A 74 12.73 6.25 2.87
CA ARG A 74 11.82 6.83 3.86
C ARG A 74 11.29 5.82 4.87
N LEU A 75 11.11 4.57 4.45
CA LEU A 75 10.57 3.51 5.32
C LEU A 75 11.63 2.90 6.23
N LYS A 76 12.87 2.72 5.75
CA LYS A 76 13.95 2.08 6.53
C LYS A 76 14.14 2.66 7.94
N PRO A 77 14.16 3.99 8.17
CA PRO A 77 14.29 4.55 9.52
C PRO A 77 13.13 4.22 10.45
N LEU A 78 11.93 3.93 9.92
CA LEU A 78 10.76 3.55 10.72
C LEU A 78 10.74 2.06 11.07
N LEU A 79 11.64 1.28 10.47
CA LEU A 79 11.75 -0.18 10.60
C LEU A 79 13.04 -0.60 11.32
N ALA A 80 13.95 0.35 11.55
CA ALA A 80 15.13 0.13 12.36
C ALA A 80 14.74 0.23 13.83
N ASP A 81 15.05 -0.82 14.61
CA ASP A 81 14.85 -0.87 16.06
C ASP A 81 15.66 0.20 16.80
#